data_AF-A0A9X4QST2-F1
#
_entry.id   AF-A0A9X4QST2-F1
#
_cell.length_a   1.000
_cell.length_b   1.000
_cell.length_c   1.000
_cell.angle_alpha   90.00
_cell.angle_beta   90.00
_cell.angle_gamma   90.00
#
_symmetry.space_group_name_H-M   'P 1'
#
loop_
_entity.id
_entity.type
_entity.pdbx_description
1 polymer ?
#
loop_
_entity_poly.entity_id
_entity_poly.type
_entity_poly.pdbx_seq_one_letter_code
_entity_poly.pdbx_strand_id
1 'polypeptide(L)'
;MKGEAGGASATTSIRATDAGESGEAAGACTAAAEAPDSFAAAAAAWLPSRCRLSVNVTFGDDTRGCGVLLRTDEALDCGYMIRLEPGRQRLVFDRWPRKGDVPFEVGLERPVALTPGVACRLDIVIDGTVCEVYVDDTVAMSARLYDHREGGMGAVRERRQRKLRSRIA
;
A
#
# COMPACT_ATOMS: atom_id res chain seq x y z
N MET A 1 14.71 35.24 14.91
CA MET A 1 14.21 34.61 13.67
C MET A 1 14.23 33.09 13.85
N LYS A 2 13.12 32.52 14.32
CA LYS A 2 12.92 31.07 14.32
C LYS A 2 12.45 30.69 12.92
N GLY A 3 13.31 30.04 12.14
CA GLY A 3 12.87 29.35 10.93
C GLY A 3 12.15 28.08 11.38
N GLU A 4 10.83 28.06 11.32
CA GLU A 4 10.08 26.82 11.24
C GLU A 4 10.54 26.10 9.97
N ALA A 5 11.35 25.06 10.15
CA ALA A 5 11.50 24.04 9.12
C ALA A 5 10.15 23.32 9.04
N GLY A 6 9.26 23.83 8.19
CA GLY A 6 8.08 23.11 7.71
C GLY A 6 8.57 21.82 7.07
N GLY A 7 8.65 20.76 7.86
CA GLY A 7 8.94 19.43 7.36
C GLY A 7 7.77 19.05 6.47
N ALA A 8 7.98 19.05 5.15
CA ALA A 8 6.98 18.63 4.19
C ALA A 8 6.47 17.25 4.61
N SER A 9 5.23 17.19 5.08
CA SER A 9 4.57 15.94 5.40
C SER A 9 4.40 15.18 4.10
N ALA A 10 5.08 14.04 3.95
CA ALA A 10 4.99 13.27 2.72
C ALA A 10 3.64 12.54 2.71
N THR A 11 2.75 12.99 1.84
CA THR A 11 1.46 12.33 1.56
C THR A 11 1.68 11.17 0.59
N THR A 12 1.19 9.98 0.94
CA THR A 12 1.00 8.93 -0.07
C THR A 12 -0.33 9.17 -0.73
N SER A 13 -0.35 9.40 -2.04
CA SER A 13 -1.57 9.45 -2.84
C SER A 13 -1.68 8.21 -3.72
N ILE A 14 -2.88 7.65 -3.78
CA ILE A 14 -3.26 6.54 -4.62
C ILE A 14 -4.38 7.02 -5.52
N ARG A 15 -4.19 6.88 -6.83
CA ARG A 15 -5.26 6.99 -7.82
C ARG A 15 -5.52 5.62 -8.38
N ALA A 16 -6.69 5.06 -8.12
CA ALA A 16 -7.10 3.77 -8.66
C ALA A 16 -8.14 3.97 -9.75
N THR A 17 -7.98 3.24 -10.85
CA THR A 17 -9.01 3.10 -11.88
C THR A 17 -9.28 1.63 -12.11
N ASP A 18 -10.56 1.23 -12.12
CA ASP A 18 -10.98 -0.09 -12.57
C ASP A 18 -11.19 -0.11 -14.08
N ALA A 19 -10.74 -1.18 -14.73
CA ALA A 19 -10.89 -1.42 -16.17
C ALA A 19 -11.75 -2.67 -16.45
N GLY A 20 -12.78 -2.92 -15.63
CA GLY A 20 -13.67 -4.06 -15.78
C GLY A 20 -14.57 -3.97 -17.01
N GLU A 21 -14.65 -5.06 -17.80
CA GLU A 21 -15.52 -5.20 -18.98
C GLU A 21 -16.98 -5.57 -18.65
N SER A 22 -17.38 -5.67 -17.37
CA SER A 22 -18.76 -6.00 -17.03
C SER A 22 -19.20 -5.46 -15.67
N GLY A 23 -20.15 -4.50 -15.73
CA GLY A 23 -21.15 -4.21 -14.68
C GLY A 23 -20.62 -3.70 -13.35
N GLU A 24 -20.68 -2.37 -13.17
CA GLU A 24 -20.31 -1.60 -11.97
C GLU A 24 -18.79 -1.42 -11.79
N ALA A 25 -18.22 -0.58 -12.66
CA ALA A 25 -16.86 -0.10 -12.51
C ALA A 25 -16.69 0.63 -11.16
N ALA A 26 -15.68 0.24 -10.38
CA ALA A 26 -15.18 1.13 -9.33
C ALA A 26 -14.61 2.36 -10.02
N GLY A 27 -15.40 3.44 -10.06
CA GLY A 27 -15.02 4.70 -10.69
C GLY A 27 -13.68 5.21 -10.16
N ALA A 28 -13.02 6.07 -10.92
CA ALA A 28 -11.71 6.61 -10.54
C ALA A 28 -11.78 7.20 -9.11
N CYS A 29 -10.98 6.66 -8.19
CA CYS A 29 -10.95 7.10 -6.80
C CYS A 29 -9.55 7.58 -6.42
N THR A 30 -9.49 8.59 -5.54
CA THR A 30 -8.24 9.04 -4.93
C THR A 30 -8.31 8.82 -3.43
N ALA A 31 -7.30 8.15 -2.87
CA ALA A 31 -7.12 8.04 -1.43
C ALA A 31 -5.73 8.54 -1.03
N ALA A 32 -5.66 9.20 0.11
CA ALA A 32 -4.41 9.72 0.64
C ALA A 32 -4.28 9.36 2.12
N ALA A 33 -3.09 8.87 2.50
CA ALA A 33 -2.77 8.54 3.88
C ALA A 33 -1.59 9.39 4.35
N GLU A 34 -1.78 10.14 5.42
CA GLU A 34 -0.75 10.91 6.10
C GLU A 34 -0.52 10.28 7.47
N ALA A 35 0.72 9.91 7.77
CA ALA A 35 1.12 9.28 9.02
C ALA A 35 2.07 10.19 9.79
N PRO A 36 1.57 11.14 10.61
CA PRO A 36 2.42 12.06 11.38
C PRO A 36 3.30 11.30 12.38
N ASP A 37 2.74 10.29 13.04
CA ASP A 37 3.40 9.60 14.14
C ASP A 37 4.06 8.29 13.70
N SER A 38 3.29 7.39 13.08
CA SER A 38 3.82 6.07 12.70
C SER A 38 3.07 5.41 11.53
N PHE A 39 1.74 5.31 11.60
CA PHE A 39 0.91 4.60 10.65
C PHE A 39 -0.35 5.41 10.33
N ALA A 40 -0.82 5.33 9.09
CA ALA A 40 -2.13 5.82 8.69
C ALA A 40 -2.68 5.02 7.52
N ALA A 41 -4.01 4.93 7.47
CA ALA A 41 -4.73 4.32 6.37
C ALA A 41 -5.97 5.15 6.01
N ALA A 42 -6.41 5.05 4.76
CA ALA A 42 -7.61 5.72 4.27
C ALA A 42 -8.38 4.79 3.34
N ALA A 43 -9.65 4.55 3.63
CA ALA A 43 -10.56 3.79 2.77
C ALA A 43 -10.85 4.56 1.47
N ALA A 44 -11.13 3.85 0.39
CA ALA A 44 -11.40 4.43 -0.92
C ALA A 44 -12.74 3.95 -1.51
N ALA A 45 -12.82 2.67 -1.87
CA ALA A 45 -13.96 2.11 -2.59
C ALA A 45 -14.14 0.62 -2.25
N TRP A 46 -15.31 0.07 -2.56
CA TRP A 46 -15.53 -1.38 -2.51
C TRP A 46 -14.86 -2.08 -3.70
N LEU A 47 -14.36 -3.30 -3.51
CA LEU A 47 -13.76 -4.09 -4.59
C LEU A 47 -14.75 -5.13 -5.15
N PRO A 48 -15.02 -5.16 -6.47
CA PRO A 48 -15.70 -6.28 -7.12
C PRO A 48 -14.94 -7.59 -6.95
N SER A 49 -15.60 -8.74 -7.12
CA SER A 49 -14.95 -10.07 -7.01
C SER A 49 -13.90 -10.30 -8.11
N ARG A 50 -14.07 -9.65 -9.27
CA ARG A 50 -13.10 -9.60 -10.38
C ARG A 50 -12.90 -8.15 -10.81
N CYS A 51 -11.67 -7.66 -10.75
CA CYS A 51 -11.34 -6.29 -11.13
C CYS A 51 -9.86 -6.15 -11.51
N ARG A 52 -9.52 -5.03 -12.16
CA ARG A 52 -8.12 -4.63 -12.37
C ARG A 52 -7.93 -3.22 -11.85
N LEU A 53 -7.09 -3.06 -10.84
CA LEU A 53 -6.72 -1.77 -10.29
C LEU A 53 -5.44 -1.28 -10.96
N SER A 54 -5.48 -0.10 -11.58
CA SER A 54 -4.26 0.64 -11.96
C SER A 54 -4.02 1.73 -10.93
N VAL A 55 -2.92 1.62 -10.18
CA VAL A 55 -2.62 2.46 -9.01
C VAL A 55 -1.28 3.16 -9.18
N ASN A 56 -1.27 4.48 -9.12
CA ASN A 56 -0.02 5.24 -8.99
C ASN A 56 0.25 5.55 -7.52
N VAL A 57 1.43 5.19 -7.03
CA VAL A 57 1.89 5.48 -5.66
C VAL A 57 3.07 6.44 -5.70
N THR A 58 2.93 7.59 -5.04
CA THR A 58 4.05 8.51 -4.79
C THR A 58 4.30 8.60 -3.29
N PHE A 59 5.57 8.64 -2.88
CA PHE A 59 5.96 8.72 -1.47
C PHE A 59 7.21 9.60 -1.30
N GLY A 60 7.39 10.15 -0.10
CA GLY A 60 8.57 10.95 0.25
C GLY A 60 9.64 10.15 0.99
N ASP A 61 10.80 10.78 1.23
CA ASP A 61 12.00 10.16 1.81
C ASP A 61 11.81 9.58 3.21
N ASP A 62 10.87 10.11 3.97
CA ASP A 62 10.56 9.68 5.33
C ASP A 62 9.64 8.45 5.38
N THR A 63 9.27 7.90 4.23
CA THR A 63 8.39 6.73 4.12
C THR A 63 9.16 5.45 4.45
N ARG A 64 8.64 4.69 5.42
CA ARG A 64 9.12 3.35 5.75
C ARG A 64 8.44 2.32 4.86
N GLY A 65 7.13 2.44 4.73
CA GLY A 65 6.28 1.59 3.91
C GLY A 65 5.07 2.36 3.40
N CYS A 66 4.56 2.02 2.24
CA CYS A 66 3.31 2.56 1.71
C CYS A 66 2.69 1.61 0.70
N GLY A 67 1.41 1.77 0.37
CA GLY A 67 0.81 1.00 -0.71
C GLY A 67 -0.70 0.85 -0.59
N VAL A 68 -1.21 -0.28 -1.07
CA VAL A 68 -2.64 -0.52 -1.27
C VAL A 68 -3.14 -1.55 -0.27
N LEU A 69 -4.26 -1.26 0.37
CA LEU A 69 -5.03 -2.22 1.15
C LEU A 69 -6.09 -2.87 0.26
N LEU A 70 -6.29 -4.17 0.40
CA LEU A 70 -7.23 -4.97 -0.39
C LEU A 70 -8.12 -5.81 0.52
N ARG A 71 -9.39 -5.94 0.14
CA ARG A 71 -10.40 -6.76 0.85
C ARG A 71 -10.48 -6.40 2.33
N THR A 72 -10.44 -5.10 2.63
CA THR A 72 -10.57 -4.62 4.01
C THR A 72 -12.02 -4.51 4.42
N ASP A 73 -12.28 -4.62 5.73
CA ASP A 73 -13.53 -4.14 6.28
C ASP A 73 -13.58 -2.60 6.31
N GLU A 74 -14.71 -2.04 6.77
CA GLU A 74 -14.90 -0.59 6.89
C GLU A 74 -13.97 0.06 7.92
N ALA A 75 -13.53 -0.71 8.92
CA ALA A 75 -12.62 -0.24 9.97
C ALA A 75 -11.14 -0.29 9.56
N LEU A 76 -10.81 -0.95 8.44
CA LEU A 76 -9.45 -1.25 8.00
C LEU A 76 -8.66 -2.13 9.00
N ASP A 77 -9.37 -2.93 9.79
CA ASP A 77 -8.81 -3.78 10.84
C ASP A 77 -8.52 -5.22 10.39
N CYS A 78 -8.90 -5.56 9.16
CA CYS A 78 -8.50 -6.80 8.51
C CYS A 78 -8.32 -6.64 7.00
N GLY A 79 -7.76 -7.66 6.34
CA GLY A 79 -7.56 -7.70 4.89
C GLY A 79 -6.13 -8.02 4.49
N TYR A 80 -5.74 -7.53 3.32
CA TYR A 80 -4.40 -7.70 2.75
C TYR A 80 -3.76 -6.37 2.44
N MET A 81 -2.44 -6.38 2.31
CA MET A 81 -1.66 -5.20 1.99
C MET A 81 -0.61 -5.53 0.93
N ILE A 82 -0.62 -4.73 -0.14
CA ILE A 82 0.45 -4.63 -1.12
C ILE A 82 1.32 -3.45 -0.71
N ARG A 83 2.49 -3.74 -0.11
CA ARG A 83 3.35 -2.72 0.50
C ARG A 83 4.66 -2.58 -0.25
N LEU A 84 4.99 -1.35 -0.62
CA LEU A 84 6.29 -0.90 -1.07
C LEU A 84 7.10 -0.49 0.17
N GLU A 85 8.32 -0.98 0.29
CA GLU A 85 9.26 -0.62 1.37
C GLU A 85 10.51 0.06 0.76
N PRO A 86 10.50 1.40 0.58
CA PRO A 86 11.60 2.11 -0.10
C PRO A 86 12.96 1.91 0.56
N GLY A 87 13.00 1.78 1.88
CA GLY A 87 14.25 1.52 2.61
C GLY A 87 14.84 0.13 2.40
N ARG A 88 14.04 -0.82 1.90
CA ARG A 88 14.43 -2.20 1.65
C ARG A 88 14.31 -2.59 0.17
N GLN A 89 13.91 -1.63 -0.69
CA GLN A 89 13.81 -1.77 -2.15
C GLN A 89 13.03 -3.02 -2.55
N ARG A 90 11.84 -3.17 -1.97
CA ARG A 90 11.01 -4.37 -2.16
C ARG A 90 9.52 -4.09 -2.12
N LEU A 91 8.79 -4.93 -2.83
CA LEU A 91 7.36 -5.15 -2.78
C LEU A 91 7.09 -6.31 -1.82
N VAL A 92 6.08 -6.18 -0.97
CA VAL A 92 5.69 -7.18 0.03
C VAL A 92 4.19 -7.39 -0.04
N PHE A 93 3.77 -8.64 -0.05
CA PHE A 93 2.38 -9.02 0.25
C PHE A 93 2.28 -9.37 1.74
N ASP A 94 1.27 -8.82 2.41
CA ASP A 94 1.01 -9.10 3.82
C ASP A 94 -0.48 -9.25 4.06
N ARG A 95 -0.83 -9.88 5.19
CA ARG A 95 -2.20 -10.11 5.61
C ARG A 95 -2.36 -9.67 7.06
N TRP A 96 -3.50 -9.07 7.38
CA TRP A 96 -3.83 -8.67 8.74
C TRP A 96 -5.24 -9.14 9.12
N PRO A 97 -5.44 -9.73 10.31
CA PRO A 97 -4.43 -10.17 11.27
C PRO A 97 -3.64 -11.39 10.77
N ARG A 98 -2.36 -11.47 11.14
CA ARG A 98 -1.51 -12.63 10.79
C ARG A 98 -1.91 -13.86 11.60
N LYS A 99 -1.79 -15.04 11.00
CA LYS A 99 -2.04 -16.31 11.70
C LYS A 99 -0.75 -16.70 12.43
N GLY A 100 -0.82 -16.81 13.75
CA GLY A 100 0.35 -17.11 14.59
C GLY A 100 1.34 -15.95 14.70
N ASP A 101 2.54 -16.24 15.19
CA ASP A 101 3.61 -15.26 15.45
C ASP A 101 4.56 -15.12 14.26
N VAL A 102 4.02 -14.78 13.09
CA VAL A 102 4.79 -14.59 11.85
C VAL A 102 4.81 -13.09 11.52
N PRO A 103 5.98 -12.47 11.25
CA PRO A 103 6.06 -11.02 11.07
C PRO A 103 5.50 -10.50 9.71
N PHE A 104 5.29 -11.37 8.72
CA PHE A 104 4.61 -11.13 7.43
C PHE A 104 4.32 -12.50 6.79
N GLU A 105 3.52 -12.60 5.73
CA GLU A 105 3.41 -13.86 4.96
C GLU A 105 4.79 -14.20 4.37
N VAL A 106 5.49 -15.16 4.99
CA VAL A 106 6.90 -15.46 4.70
C VAL A 106 7.06 -15.88 3.24
N GLY A 107 7.99 -15.23 2.53
CA GLY A 107 8.38 -15.59 1.17
C GLY A 107 7.61 -14.87 0.06
N LEU A 108 6.65 -13.99 0.37
CA LEU A 108 5.94 -13.19 -0.63
C LEU A 108 6.48 -11.75 -0.71
N GLU A 109 7.71 -11.64 -1.21
CA GLU A 109 8.33 -10.35 -1.54
C GLU A 109 9.09 -10.40 -2.87
N ARG A 110 9.22 -9.24 -3.50
CA ARG A 110 10.00 -9.05 -4.73
C ARG A 110 10.90 -7.83 -4.61
N PRO A 111 12.17 -7.90 -5.06
CA PRO A 111 12.99 -6.71 -5.17
C PRO A 111 12.39 -5.76 -6.21
N VAL A 112 12.39 -4.46 -5.92
CA VAL A 112 11.93 -3.41 -6.84
C VAL A 112 12.64 -2.10 -6.56
N ALA A 113 12.99 -1.37 -7.62
CA ALA A 113 13.59 -0.05 -7.50
C ALA A 113 12.54 1.00 -7.10
N LEU A 114 12.75 1.66 -5.97
CA LEU A 114 11.82 2.63 -5.38
C LEU A 114 12.54 3.94 -5.13
N THR A 115 12.13 4.98 -5.86
CA THR A 115 12.72 6.33 -5.76
C THR A 115 11.70 7.30 -5.18
N PRO A 116 11.99 7.96 -4.04
CA PRO A 116 11.12 8.99 -3.48
C PRO A 116 10.79 10.10 -4.50
N GLY A 117 9.55 10.58 -4.48
CA GLY A 117 9.05 11.60 -5.40
C GLY A 117 8.76 11.11 -6.83
N VAL A 118 9.20 9.90 -7.20
CA VAL A 118 8.87 9.27 -8.48
C VAL A 118 7.65 8.37 -8.29
N ALA A 119 6.65 8.52 -9.17
CA ALA A 119 5.47 7.67 -9.13
C ALA A 119 5.84 6.23 -9.51
N CYS A 120 5.40 5.28 -8.69
CA CYS A 120 5.50 3.85 -8.92
C CYS A 120 4.12 3.31 -9.30
N ARG A 121 4.01 2.68 -10.48
CA ARG A 121 2.75 2.14 -10.98
C ARG A 121 2.57 0.70 -10.53
N LEU A 122 1.46 0.43 -9.87
CA LEU A 122 0.98 -0.91 -9.54
C LEU A 122 -0.19 -1.25 -10.45
N ASP A 123 -0.12 -2.40 -11.12
CA ASP A 123 -1.25 -3.02 -11.79
C ASP A 123 -1.65 -4.26 -11.00
N ILE A 124 -2.84 -4.26 -10.41
CA ILE A 124 -3.33 -5.34 -9.55
C ILE A 124 -4.54 -5.99 -10.21
N VAL A 125 -4.44 -7.28 -10.55
CA VAL A 125 -5.54 -8.06 -11.13
C VAL A 125 -6.08 -9.00 -10.06
N ILE A 126 -7.38 -8.93 -9.81
CA ILE A 126 -8.07 -9.81 -8.86
C ILE A 126 -9.12 -10.62 -9.62
N ASP A 127 -9.14 -11.93 -9.39
CA ASP A 127 -10.18 -12.84 -9.87
C ASP A 127 -10.53 -13.85 -8.78
N GLY A 128 -11.58 -13.54 -8.02
CA GLY A 128 -11.96 -14.27 -6.81
C GLY A 128 -10.85 -14.23 -5.77
N THR A 129 -10.11 -15.34 -5.64
CA THR A 129 -9.00 -15.47 -4.68
C THR A 129 -7.62 -15.39 -5.34
N VAL A 130 -7.54 -15.25 -6.66
CA VAL A 130 -6.30 -14.97 -7.40
C VAL A 130 -5.99 -13.48 -7.27
N CYS A 131 -4.74 -13.13 -6.95
CA CYS A 131 -4.24 -11.76 -7.00
C CYS A 131 -2.89 -11.73 -7.70
N GLU A 132 -2.79 -10.99 -8.80
CA GLU A 132 -1.53 -10.74 -9.50
C GLU A 132 -1.18 -9.27 -9.38
N VAL A 133 0.05 -8.98 -8.95
CA VAL A 133 0.55 -7.62 -8.77
C VAL A 133 1.74 -7.41 -9.70
N TYR A 134 1.65 -6.38 -10.52
CA TYR A 134 2.74 -5.92 -11.38
C TYR A 134 3.21 -4.56 -10.92
N VAL A 135 4.52 -4.33 -10.98
CA VAL A 135 5.13 -3.03 -10.63
C VAL A 135 5.95 -2.52 -11.80
N ASP A 136 5.62 -1.32 -12.28
CA ASP A 136 6.28 -0.61 -13.37
C ASP A 136 6.59 -1.50 -14.59
N ASP A 137 5.72 -2.46 -14.89
CA ASP A 137 5.88 -3.47 -15.95
C ASP A 137 7.18 -4.31 -15.88
N THR A 138 7.88 -4.31 -14.74
CA THR A 138 9.19 -4.98 -14.56
C THR A 138 9.18 -6.09 -13.52
N VAL A 139 8.28 -6.01 -12.53
CA VAL A 139 8.18 -6.98 -11.43
C VAL A 139 6.79 -7.57 -11.42
N ALA A 140 6.69 -8.88 -11.18
CA ALA A 140 5.43 -9.59 -11.00
C ALA A 140 5.42 -10.39 -9.69
N MET A 141 4.28 -10.40 -9.01
CA MET A 141 4.05 -11.15 -7.78
C MET A 141 2.63 -11.73 -7.75
N SER A 142 2.55 -13.05 -7.66
CA SER A 142 1.29 -13.77 -7.47
C SER A 142 1.03 -13.99 -5.97
N ALA A 143 -0.21 -13.76 -5.55
CA ALA A 143 -0.66 -13.94 -4.18
C ALA A 143 -2.09 -14.51 -4.13
N ARG A 144 -2.53 -14.95 -2.95
CA ARG A 144 -3.85 -15.55 -2.74
C ARG A 144 -4.65 -14.83 -1.67
N LEU A 145 -5.91 -14.52 -1.98
CA LEU A 145 -6.84 -13.82 -1.11
C LEU A 145 -7.85 -14.78 -0.45
N TYR A 146 -7.39 -15.81 0.26
CA TYR A 146 -8.28 -16.86 0.77
C TYR A 146 -9.16 -16.47 1.96
N ASP A 147 -8.61 -15.73 2.92
CA ASP A 147 -9.24 -15.41 4.21
C ASP A 147 -10.30 -14.30 4.09
N HIS A 148 -9.99 -13.23 3.35
CA HIS A 148 -10.91 -12.13 3.06
C HIS A 148 -11.26 -12.11 1.55
N ARG A 149 -12.46 -12.57 1.20
CA ARG A 149 -12.89 -12.69 -0.22
C ARG A 149 -13.62 -11.45 -0.73
N GLU A 150 -14.21 -10.70 0.18
CA GLU A 150 -14.96 -9.47 -0.06
C GLU A 150 -14.38 -8.37 0.84
N GLY A 151 -14.67 -7.12 0.53
CA GLY A 151 -14.12 -5.97 1.24
C GLY A 151 -13.78 -4.81 0.31
N GLY A 152 -13.41 -3.70 0.92
CA GLY A 152 -12.96 -2.51 0.24
C GLY A 152 -11.48 -2.51 -0.09
N MET A 153 -11.05 -1.36 -0.58
CA MET A 153 -9.66 -1.00 -0.79
C MET A 153 -9.34 0.33 -0.12
N GLY A 154 -8.06 0.55 0.10
CA GLY A 154 -7.58 1.79 0.70
C GLY A 154 -6.10 2.06 0.43
N ALA A 155 -5.65 3.20 0.92
CA ALA A 155 -4.24 3.57 0.98
C ALA A 155 -3.69 3.33 2.36
N VAL A 156 -2.39 3.01 2.45
CA VAL A 156 -1.67 2.88 3.72
C VAL A 156 -0.31 3.53 3.63
N ARG A 157 0.13 4.14 4.74
CA ARG A 157 1.47 4.71 4.91
C ARG A 157 2.02 4.43 6.29
N GLU A 158 3.30 4.09 6.33
CA GLU A 158 4.13 3.95 7.52
C GLU A 158 5.29 4.96 7.46
N ARG A 159 5.46 5.75 8.51
CA ARG A 159 6.58 6.69 8.66
C ARG A 159 7.82 5.98 9.21
N ARG A 160 9.00 6.39 8.76
CA ARG A 160 10.26 6.00 9.41
C ARG A 160 10.36 6.63 10.79
N GLN A 161 10.52 5.80 11.82
CA GLN A 161 10.92 6.30 13.13
C GLN A 161 12.36 6.81 13.08
N ARG A 162 12.57 8.08 13.47
CA ARG A 162 13.92 8.62 13.69
C ARG A 162 14.43 8.12 15.04
N LYS A 163 15.55 7.38 15.05
CA LYS A 163 16.26 7.10 16.31
C LYS A 163 16.84 8.42 16.83
N LEU A 164 16.30 8.95 17.92
CA LEU A 164 16.88 10.09 18.62
C LEU A 164 18.15 9.61 19.31
N ARG A 165 19.32 9.92 18.75
CA ARG A 165 20.59 9.72 19.47
C ARG A 165 20.73 10.84 20.49
N SER A 166 20.53 10.54 21.76
CA SER A 166 20.89 11.47 22.85
C SER A 166 22.41 11.68 22.81
N ARG A 167 22.84 12.90 22.52
CA ARG A 167 24.20 13.34 22.85
C ARG A 167 24.23 13.54 24.35
N ILE A 168 24.86 12.61 25.07
CA ILE A 168 25.27 12.85 26.45
C ILE A 168 26.42 13.86 26.35
N ALA A 169 26.23 15.02 26.97
CA ALA A 169 27.24 16.06 27.13
C ALA A 169 28.21 15.70 28.26
#